data_AF-E6X900-F1
#
_entry.id   AF-E6X900-F1
#
_cell.length_a   1.000
_cell.length_b   1.000
_cell.length_c   1.000
_cell.angle_alpha   90.00
_cell.angle_beta   90.00
_cell.angle_gamma   90.00
#
_symmetry.space_group_name_H-M   'P 1'
#
loop_
_entity.id
_entity.type
_entity.pdbx_description
1 polymer ?
#
loop_
_entity_poly.entity_id
_entity_poly.type
_entity_poly.pdbx_seq_one_letter_code
_entity_poly.pdbx_strand_id
1 'polypeptide(L)'
;MKLEIVRSAIFGFFLVIVQQSIAQEKPNIILLYADDISARELPIYGSSVWSLPKGGDTSDMQYRAQTPVLNHLAEEGIYVKTAWAATICSPSRAMMMTGRYAHQHKWWHNSDKGKAPDQKGSWNLYDSSAYTLEDIANKGGVCYLLGRQNPNENFRF
;
A
#
# COMPACT_ATOMS: atom_id res chain seq x y z
N MET A 1 58.89 -6.57 -0.65
CA MET A 1 58.37 -5.76 -1.79
C MET A 1 57.19 -6.42 -2.50
N LYS A 2 57.29 -7.66 -3.02
CA LYS A 2 56.17 -8.33 -3.71
C LYS A 2 54.93 -8.61 -2.85
N LEU A 3 55.10 -8.91 -1.55
CA LEU A 3 53.98 -9.23 -0.64
C LEU A 3 53.13 -7.99 -0.29
N GLU A 4 53.77 -6.83 -0.13
CA GLU A 4 53.10 -5.55 0.18
C GLU A 4 52.24 -5.08 -1.00
N ILE A 5 52.75 -5.25 -2.23
CA ILE A 5 52.01 -4.91 -3.46
C ILE A 5 50.74 -5.76 -3.59
N VAL A 6 50.82 -7.06 -3.28
CA VAL A 6 49.66 -7.97 -3.32
C VAL A 6 48.63 -7.61 -2.24
N ARG A 7 49.07 -7.24 -1.03
CA ARG A 7 48.18 -6.78 0.04
C ARG A 7 47.46 -5.47 -0.32
N SER A 8 48.17 -4.49 -0.87
CA SER A 8 47.57 -3.24 -1.33
C SER A 8 46.60 -3.46 -2.49
N ALA A 9 46.88 -4.40 -3.40
CA ALA A 9 45.97 -4.74 -4.49
C ALA A 9 44.69 -5.42 -4.00
N ILE A 10 44.79 -6.35 -3.03
CA ILE A 10 43.62 -7.01 -2.41
C ILE A 10 42.77 -5.98 -1.65
N PHE A 11 43.40 -5.09 -0.89
CA PHE A 11 42.70 -4.03 -0.15
C PHE A 11 42.00 -3.05 -1.10
N GLY A 12 42.67 -2.64 -2.19
CA GLY A 12 42.09 -1.78 -3.22
C GLY A 12 40.91 -2.45 -3.94
N PHE A 13 41.02 -3.73 -4.27
CA PHE A 13 39.93 -4.50 -4.88
C PHE A 13 38.72 -4.64 -3.93
N PHE A 14 38.97 -4.86 -2.64
CA PHE A 14 37.91 -4.91 -1.63
C PHE A 14 37.20 -3.55 -1.49
N LEU A 15 37.94 -2.43 -1.58
CA LEU A 15 37.38 -1.09 -1.52
C LEU A 15 36.45 -0.78 -2.70
N VAL A 16 36.79 -1.26 -3.90
CA VAL A 16 35.98 -1.09 -5.13
C VAL A 16 34.68 -1.89 -5.06
N ILE A 17 34.71 -3.10 -4.50
CA ILE A 17 33.49 -3.93 -4.32
C ILE A 17 32.52 -3.25 -3.34
N VAL A 18 33.02 -2.66 -2.26
CA VAL A 18 32.19 -1.94 -1.28
C VAL A 18 31.49 -0.72 -1.89
N GLN A 19 32.14 -0.01 -2.82
CA GLN A 19 31.55 1.17 -3.48
C GLN A 19 30.39 0.82 -4.44
N GLN A 20 30.42 -0.35 -5.07
CA GLN A 20 29.37 -0.80 -6.00
C GLN A 20 28.08 -1.20 -5.29
N SER A 21 28.12 -1.48 -3.98
CA SER A 21 26.95 -1.93 -3.21
C SER A 21 26.06 -0.81 -2.66
N ILE A 22 26.41 0.49 -2.85
CA ILE A 22 25.75 1.62 -2.15
C ILE A 22 25.01 2.59 -3.10
N ALA A 23 24.55 2.12 -4.26
CA ALA A 23 23.67 2.94 -5.11
C ALA A 23 22.53 2.09 -5.66
N GLN A 24 21.57 1.75 -4.80
CA GLN A 24 20.29 1.25 -5.31
C GLN A 24 19.57 2.43 -5.95
N GLU A 25 19.27 2.31 -7.25
CA GLU A 25 18.43 3.28 -7.94
C GLU A 25 17.11 3.43 -7.19
N LYS A 26 16.62 4.68 -7.12
CA LYS A 26 15.37 4.99 -6.44
C LYS A 26 14.23 4.19 -7.09
N PRO A 27 13.58 3.27 -6.38
CA PRO A 27 12.56 2.43 -6.99
C PRO A 27 11.30 3.24 -7.27
N ASN A 28 10.59 2.87 -8.34
CA ASN A 28 9.23 3.32 -8.57
C ASN A 28 8.28 2.51 -7.67
N ILE A 29 7.39 3.19 -6.96
CA ILE A 29 6.38 2.54 -6.11
C ILE A 29 5.03 2.72 -6.78
N ILE A 30 4.38 1.61 -7.14
CA ILE A 30 3.02 1.60 -7.68
C ILE A 30 2.11 0.96 -6.64
N LEU A 31 1.15 1.74 -6.12
CA LEU A 31 0.13 1.24 -5.19
C LEU A 31 -1.20 1.08 -5.94
N LEU A 32 -1.62 -0.17 -6.12
CA LEU A 32 -2.94 -0.50 -6.65
C LEU A 32 -3.87 -0.83 -5.48
N TYR A 33 -4.95 -0.08 -5.35
CA TYR A 33 -5.90 -0.23 -4.25
C TYR A 33 -7.32 -0.40 -4.80
N ALA A 34 -7.87 -1.61 -4.66
CA ALA A 34 -9.20 -1.96 -5.13
C ALA A 34 -10.25 -1.75 -4.02
N ASP A 35 -11.43 -1.24 -4.40
CA ASP A 35 -12.55 -1.00 -3.49
C ASP A 35 -13.47 -2.22 -3.46
N ASP A 36 -14.02 -2.53 -2.29
CA ASP A 36 -15.01 -3.61 -2.05
C ASP A 36 -14.62 -5.02 -2.56
N ILE A 37 -13.34 -5.36 -2.58
CA ILE A 37 -12.86 -6.72 -2.90
C ILE A 37 -12.39 -7.46 -1.63
N SER A 38 -12.88 -8.68 -1.46
CA SER A 38 -12.43 -9.59 -0.40
C SER A 38 -11.40 -10.58 -0.93
N ALA A 39 -10.48 -11.03 -0.05
CA ALA A 39 -9.51 -12.09 -0.37
C ALA A 39 -10.21 -13.35 -0.92
N ARG A 40 -11.45 -13.62 -0.51
CA ARG A 40 -12.24 -14.76 -1.00
C ARG A 40 -12.49 -14.74 -2.51
N GLU A 41 -12.51 -13.56 -3.13
CA GLU A 41 -12.77 -13.39 -4.56
C GLU A 41 -11.54 -13.66 -5.41
N LEU A 42 -10.35 -13.65 -4.81
CA LEU A 42 -9.08 -13.84 -5.49
C LEU A 42 -8.68 -15.33 -5.44
N PRO A 43 -8.58 -16.03 -6.59
CA PRO A 43 -8.29 -17.46 -6.65
C PRO A 43 -7.06 -17.91 -5.85
N ILE A 44 -6.04 -17.06 -5.75
CA ILE A 44 -4.80 -17.32 -5.03
C ILE A 44 -4.99 -17.58 -3.53
N TYR A 45 -6.05 -17.07 -2.91
CA TYR A 45 -6.35 -17.33 -1.51
C TYR A 45 -7.13 -18.63 -1.30
N GLY A 46 -7.51 -19.34 -2.38
CA GLY A 46 -8.04 -20.70 -2.30
C GLY A 46 -9.41 -20.84 -1.64
N SER A 47 -10.25 -19.79 -1.64
CA SER A 47 -11.62 -19.88 -1.13
C SER A 47 -12.46 -20.92 -1.90
N SER A 48 -13.32 -21.64 -1.18
CA SER A 48 -14.34 -22.54 -1.76
C SER A 48 -15.65 -21.83 -2.11
N VAL A 49 -15.83 -20.57 -1.70
CA VAL A 49 -17.03 -19.76 -1.93
C VAL A 49 -16.64 -18.34 -2.37
N TRP A 50 -17.31 -17.82 -3.40
CA TRP A 50 -17.11 -16.48 -3.98
C TRP A 50 -18.45 -15.83 -4.37
N SER A 51 -18.40 -14.60 -4.87
CA SER A 51 -19.60 -13.85 -5.24
C SER A 51 -20.14 -14.18 -6.63
N LEU A 52 -21.48 -14.14 -6.77
CA LEU A 52 -22.09 -13.92 -8.08
C LEU A 52 -21.95 -12.44 -8.51
N PRO A 53 -22.05 -12.10 -9.81
CA PRO A 53 -21.98 -10.71 -10.27
C PRO A 53 -23.01 -9.76 -9.65
N LYS A 54 -24.13 -10.28 -9.12
CA LYS A 54 -25.18 -9.51 -8.44
C LYS A 54 -25.18 -9.69 -6.92
N GLY A 55 -24.10 -10.25 -6.36
CA GLY A 55 -23.98 -10.59 -4.95
C GLY A 55 -24.61 -11.93 -4.59
N GLY A 56 -24.38 -12.37 -3.34
CA GLY A 56 -24.69 -13.71 -2.86
C GLY A 56 -23.52 -14.68 -3.06
N ASP A 57 -23.64 -15.86 -2.45
CA ASP A 57 -22.58 -16.87 -2.42
C ASP A 57 -22.75 -17.92 -3.51
N THR A 58 -21.63 -18.35 -4.09
CA THR A 58 -21.57 -19.46 -5.04
C THR A 58 -20.25 -20.22 -4.93
N SER A 59 -20.25 -21.47 -5.38
CA SER A 59 -19.07 -22.30 -5.59
C SER A 59 -18.96 -22.77 -7.05
N ASP A 60 -19.79 -22.21 -7.93
CA ASP A 60 -19.78 -22.56 -9.34
C ASP A 60 -18.61 -21.89 -10.07
N MET A 61 -17.72 -22.72 -10.60
CA MET A 61 -16.45 -22.32 -11.20
C MET A 61 -16.61 -21.34 -12.36
N GLN A 62 -17.78 -21.30 -13.01
CA GLN A 62 -18.04 -20.34 -14.08
C GLN A 62 -18.00 -18.89 -13.59
N TYR A 63 -18.29 -18.65 -12.30
CA TYR A 63 -18.28 -17.32 -11.68
C TYR A 63 -16.99 -17.01 -10.93
N ARG A 64 -16.02 -17.94 -10.91
CA ARG A 64 -14.75 -17.72 -10.22
C ARG A 64 -13.93 -16.67 -10.98
N ALA A 65 -13.43 -15.65 -10.28
CA ALA A 65 -12.67 -14.58 -10.92
C ALA A 65 -11.43 -15.12 -11.64
N GLN A 66 -11.12 -14.56 -12.82
CA GLN A 66 -9.90 -14.86 -13.56
C GLN A 66 -8.90 -13.73 -13.37
N THR A 67 -7.77 -14.01 -12.72
CA THR A 67 -6.79 -12.99 -12.31
C THR A 67 -5.35 -13.37 -12.68
N PRO A 68 -5.07 -13.67 -13.97
CA PRO A 68 -3.76 -14.19 -14.39
C PRO A 68 -2.59 -13.27 -14.03
N VAL A 69 -2.78 -11.95 -14.11
CA VAL A 69 -1.75 -10.96 -13.74
C VAL A 69 -1.47 -10.98 -12.24
N LEU A 70 -2.51 -11.08 -11.39
CA LEU A 70 -2.32 -11.13 -9.93
C LEU A 70 -1.67 -12.44 -9.49
N ASN A 71 -1.99 -13.55 -10.17
CA ASN A 71 -1.35 -14.83 -9.93
C ASN A 71 0.15 -14.75 -10.22
N HIS A 72 0.52 -14.20 -11.38
CA HIS A 72 1.92 -14.00 -11.76
C HIS A 72 2.68 -13.12 -10.75
N LEU A 73 2.09 -11.99 -10.35
CA LEU A 73 2.68 -11.09 -9.35
C LEU A 73 2.95 -11.78 -8.01
N ALA A 74 2.11 -12.73 -7.63
CA ALA A 74 2.27 -13.44 -6.38
C ALA A 74 3.19 -14.66 -6.47
N GLU A 75 3.34 -15.25 -7.66
CA GLU A 75 4.34 -16.31 -7.95
C GLU A 75 5.77 -15.73 -7.99
N GLU A 76 5.95 -14.56 -8.61
CA GLU A 76 7.25 -13.88 -8.69
C GLU A 76 7.57 -13.03 -7.45
N GLY A 77 6.56 -12.72 -6.64
CA GLY A 77 6.66 -11.78 -5.52
C GLY A 77 6.30 -12.41 -4.17
N ILE A 78 5.68 -11.58 -3.34
CA ILE A 78 5.21 -11.97 -2.02
C ILE A 78 3.74 -11.58 -1.92
N TYR A 79 2.92 -12.49 -1.41
CA TYR A 79 1.56 -12.19 -1.00
C TYR A 79 1.37 -12.50 0.48
N VAL A 80 0.55 -11.69 1.14
CA VAL A 80 0.26 -11.84 2.57
C VAL A 80 -0.99 -12.69 2.75
N LYS A 81 -0.89 -13.78 3.51
CA LYS A 81 -2.05 -14.67 3.78
C LYS A 81 -3.11 -14.01 4.66
N THR A 82 -2.73 -13.00 5.44
CA THR A 82 -3.61 -12.33 6.38
C THR A 82 -3.32 -10.84 6.38
N ALA A 83 -4.31 -10.05 5.99
CA ALA A 83 -4.28 -8.60 6.00
C ALA A 83 -5.64 -8.09 6.50
N TRP A 84 -5.63 -6.97 7.23
CA TRP A 84 -6.83 -6.40 7.82
C TRP A 84 -7.01 -4.96 7.38
N ALA A 85 -8.27 -4.58 7.17
CA ALA A 85 -8.72 -3.25 6.84
C ALA A 85 -9.85 -2.84 7.78
N ALA A 86 -10.17 -1.55 7.83
CA ALA A 86 -11.45 -1.16 8.41
C ALA A 86 -12.57 -1.71 7.53
N THR A 87 -13.73 -1.99 8.12
CA THR A 87 -14.88 -2.57 7.40
C THR A 87 -15.56 -1.58 6.45
N ILE A 88 -15.03 -0.36 6.31
CA ILE A 88 -15.63 0.76 5.58
C ILE A 88 -14.53 1.55 4.87
N CYS A 89 -14.87 2.09 3.69
CA CYS A 89 -13.90 2.66 2.77
C CYS A 89 -13.17 3.94 3.28
N SER A 90 -13.86 4.95 3.84
CA SER A 90 -13.16 6.15 4.37
C SER A 90 -12.14 5.84 5.47
N PRO A 91 -12.49 5.10 6.55
CA PRO A 91 -11.51 4.78 7.59
C PRO A 91 -10.38 3.91 7.03
N SER A 92 -10.65 2.95 6.12
CA SER A 92 -9.60 2.12 5.53
C SER A 92 -8.58 2.96 4.74
N ARG A 93 -9.05 3.87 3.88
CA ARG A 93 -8.19 4.80 3.14
C ARG A 93 -7.44 5.76 4.06
N ALA A 94 -8.10 6.28 5.09
CA ALA A 94 -7.47 7.15 6.08
C ALA A 94 -6.32 6.45 6.83
N MET A 95 -6.51 5.18 7.23
CA MET A 95 -5.44 4.39 7.85
C MET A 95 -4.27 4.16 6.86
N MET A 96 -4.55 3.85 5.60
CA MET A 96 -3.53 3.69 4.56
C MET A 96 -2.71 4.98 4.35
N MET A 97 -3.37 6.13 4.32
CA MET A 97 -2.71 7.41 4.06
C MET A 97 -1.94 7.97 5.25
N THR A 98 -2.39 7.70 6.47
CA THR A 98 -1.80 8.30 7.67
C THR A 98 -0.92 7.34 8.44
N GLY A 99 -1.06 6.03 8.23
CA GLY A 99 -0.43 5.00 9.05
C GLY A 99 -0.98 4.94 10.48
N ARG A 100 -2.15 5.52 10.74
CA ARG A 100 -2.74 5.67 12.08
C ARG A 100 -4.08 4.97 12.15
N TYR A 101 -4.47 4.49 13.33
CA TYR A 101 -5.80 3.88 13.53
C TYR A 101 -6.91 4.94 13.59
N ALA A 102 -8.15 4.51 13.35
CA ALA A 102 -9.34 5.37 13.33
C ALA A 102 -9.57 6.21 14.59
N HIS A 103 -9.18 5.72 15.76
CA HIS A 103 -9.27 6.50 17.00
C HIS A 103 -8.33 7.71 17.04
N GLN A 104 -7.26 7.71 16.23
CA GLN A 104 -6.29 8.79 16.14
C GLN A 104 -6.66 9.80 15.05
N HIS A 105 -7.03 9.32 13.86
CA HIS A 105 -7.40 10.20 12.74
C HIS A 105 -8.86 10.62 12.72
N LYS A 106 -9.67 10.08 13.64
CA LYS A 106 -11.06 10.49 13.89
C LYS A 106 -12.01 10.30 12.71
N TRP A 107 -11.69 9.45 11.74
CA TRP A 107 -12.65 9.04 10.71
C TRP A 107 -13.09 7.63 11.08
N TRP A 108 -14.32 7.48 11.57
CA TRP A 108 -14.83 6.21 12.09
C TRP A 108 -15.79 5.53 11.10
N HIS A 109 -16.48 6.33 10.27
CA HIS A 109 -17.41 5.88 9.24
C HIS A 109 -17.36 6.83 8.04
N ASN A 110 -17.99 6.45 6.93
CA ASN A 110 -18.16 7.34 5.76
C ASN A 110 -18.91 8.65 6.10
N SER A 111 -19.77 8.58 7.11
CA SER A 111 -20.65 9.66 7.56
C SER A 111 -20.40 10.09 9.01
N ASP A 112 -19.43 9.47 9.69
CA ASP A 112 -19.09 9.78 11.08
C ASP A 112 -17.60 10.05 11.20
N LYS A 113 -17.30 11.32 11.47
CA LYS A 113 -15.97 11.87 11.63
C LYS A 113 -15.97 12.74 12.88
N GLY A 114 -14.94 12.65 13.69
CA GLY A 114 -14.76 13.53 14.85
C GLY A 114 -14.74 14.99 14.42
N LYS A 115 -15.09 15.90 15.34
CA LYS A 115 -15.06 17.34 15.07
C LYS A 115 -13.63 17.86 15.03
N ALA A 116 -13.36 18.82 14.16
CA ALA A 116 -12.09 19.53 14.15
C ALA A 116 -11.79 20.18 15.53
N PRO A 117 -10.52 20.42 15.90
CA PRO A 117 -10.16 21.03 17.18
C PRO A 117 -10.81 22.39 17.44
N ASP A 118 -11.09 23.17 16.39
CA ASP A 118 -11.80 24.45 16.44
C ASP A 118 -13.34 24.29 16.49
N GLN A 119 -13.82 23.05 16.53
CA GLN A 119 -15.22 22.61 16.50
C GLN A 119 -15.99 22.98 15.22
N LYS A 120 -15.31 23.42 14.16
CA LYS A 120 -15.94 23.78 12.89
C LYS A 120 -15.71 22.67 11.86
N GLY A 121 -16.77 21.91 11.60
CA GLY A 121 -16.74 20.81 10.64
C GLY A 121 -16.04 19.55 11.15
N SER A 122 -15.73 18.65 10.22
CA SER A 122 -15.09 17.37 10.50
C SER A 122 -13.57 17.51 10.61
N TRP A 123 -12.97 16.63 11.40
CA TRP A 123 -11.53 16.52 11.56
C TRP A 123 -10.85 16.33 10.20
N ASN A 124 -9.93 17.24 9.88
CA ASN A 124 -9.16 17.16 8.66
C ASN A 124 -8.13 16.02 8.76
N LEU A 125 -8.14 15.10 7.80
CA LEU A 125 -7.27 13.93 7.82
C LEU A 125 -5.78 14.30 7.90
N TYR A 126 -5.37 15.35 7.20
CA TYR A 126 -3.98 15.81 7.14
C TYR A 126 -3.47 16.31 8.49
N ASP A 127 -4.35 16.80 9.36
CA ASP A 127 -3.99 17.26 10.70
C ASP A 127 -3.80 16.08 11.68
N SER A 128 -4.14 14.86 11.26
CA SER A 128 -4.04 13.68 12.12
C SER A 128 -2.65 13.04 12.15
N SER A 129 -1.79 13.33 11.17
CA SER A 129 -0.43 12.78 11.08
C SER A 129 0.55 13.86 10.66
N ALA A 130 1.76 13.84 11.23
CA ALA A 130 2.82 14.77 10.82
C ALA A 130 3.30 14.51 9.38
N TYR A 131 3.18 13.27 8.91
CA TYR A 131 3.47 12.87 7.54
C TYR A 131 2.40 11.88 7.08
N THR A 132 1.89 12.13 5.89
CA THR A 132 1.04 11.21 5.13
C THR A 132 1.88 10.39 4.15
N LEU A 133 1.26 9.36 3.57
CA LEU A 133 1.85 8.57 2.49
C LEU A 133 2.23 9.46 1.31
N GLU A 134 1.44 10.49 1.03
CA GLU A 134 1.72 11.55 0.05
C GLU A 134 2.98 12.33 0.42
N ASP A 135 3.08 12.85 1.65
CA ASP A 135 4.26 13.61 2.10
C ASP A 135 5.56 12.78 1.95
N ILE A 136 5.47 11.48 2.23
CA ILE A 136 6.60 10.55 2.08
C ILE A 136 6.89 10.30 0.59
N ALA A 137 5.87 10.06 -0.22
CA ALA A 137 6.02 9.83 -1.66
C ALA A 137 6.59 11.05 -2.39
N ASN A 138 6.21 12.27 -2.00
CA ASN A 138 6.72 13.52 -2.57
C ASN A 138 8.18 13.79 -2.20
N LYS A 139 8.65 13.37 -1.01
CA LYS A 139 10.11 13.30 -0.72
C LYS A 139 10.81 12.28 -1.63
N GLY A 140 10.06 11.28 -2.06
CA GLY A 140 10.39 10.30 -3.09
C GLY A 140 10.35 10.82 -4.53
N GLY A 141 10.09 12.10 -4.79
CA GLY A 141 10.03 12.64 -6.14
C GLY A 141 8.58 12.79 -6.59
N VAL A 142 8.24 12.31 -7.78
CA VAL A 142 6.92 12.56 -8.36
C VAL A 142 5.90 11.56 -7.83
N CYS A 143 4.77 12.06 -7.32
CA CYS A 143 3.62 11.27 -6.91
C CYS A 143 2.40 11.62 -7.76
N TYR A 144 1.61 10.62 -8.13
CA TYR A 144 0.33 10.80 -8.81
C TYR A 144 -0.71 9.86 -8.20
N LEU A 145 -1.95 10.34 -8.07
CA LEU A 145 -3.10 9.51 -7.77
C LEU A 145 -4.09 9.54 -8.94
N LEU A 146 -4.56 8.36 -9.32
CA LEU A 146 -5.63 8.16 -10.27
C LEU A 146 -6.64 7.20 -9.67
N GLY A 147 -7.92 7.57 -9.63
CA GLY A 147 -8.98 6.68 -9.15
C GLY A 147 -10.19 7.38 -8.55
N ARG A 148 -11.06 6.57 -7.95
CA ARG A 148 -12.30 7.04 -7.30
C ARG A 148 -11.97 7.73 -5.99
N GLN A 149 -12.30 9.01 -5.90
CA GLN A 149 -12.38 9.75 -4.65
C GLN A 149 -13.84 9.89 -4.24
N ASN A 150 -14.14 9.70 -2.96
CA ASN A 150 -15.44 10.10 -2.43
C ASN A 150 -15.47 11.64 -2.44
N PRO A 151 -16.49 12.31 -3.00
CA PRO A 151 -16.58 13.77 -3.04
C PRO A 151 -16.50 14.42 -1.64
N ASN A 152 -16.85 13.67 -0.59
CA ASN A 152 -16.80 14.11 0.81
C ASN A 152 -15.44 13.79 1.49
N GLU A 153 -14.49 13.24 0.74
CA GLU A 153 -13.13 12.89 1.15
C GLU A 153 -12.15 13.53 0.15
N ASN A 154 -11.69 14.74 0.46
CA ASN A 154 -10.67 15.42 -0.35
C ASN A 154 -9.29 14.85 0.00
N PHE A 155 -9.01 13.63 -0.44
CA PHE A 155 -7.64 13.11 -0.44
C PHE A 155 -6.85 13.84 -1.52
N ARG A 156 -5.94 14.69 -1.06
CA ARG A 156 -4.85 15.29 -1.81
C ARG A 156 -3.75 14.25 -2.08
N PHE A 157 -3.04 14.48 -3.18
CA PHE A 157 -1.76 13.91 -3.59
C PHE A 157 -0.94 15.03 -4.22
#